data_AF-A0A352D5T8-F1
#
_entry.id   AF-A0A352D5T8-F1
#
_cell.length_a   1.000
_cell.length_b   1.000
_cell.length_c   1.000
_cell.angle_alpha   90.00
_cell.angle_beta   90.00
_cell.angle_gamma   90.00
#
_symmetry.space_group_name_H-M   'P 1'
#
loop_
_entity.id
_entity.type
_entity.pdbx_description
1 polymer ?
#
loop_
_entity_poly.entity_id
_entity_poly.type
_entity_poly.pdbx_seq_one_letter_code
_entity_poly.pdbx_strand_id
1 'polypeptide(L)'
;MNQKKNTKERGRLRFMIYESKPRLYTAVCLELGLVREGDDPLKLRARISGLARKYLESVIKNNLDDRLLNQDLPAKYEKRYVDLQLQKKRNYENMKKWQKAFETLIWEQEQRRGKLLSSI
;
A
#
# COMPACT_ATOMS: atom_id res chain seq x y z
N MET A 1 -11.75 -5.03 11.51
CA MET A 1 -11.97 -5.88 10.31
C MET A 1 -11.63 -7.30 10.70
N ASN A 2 -12.60 -8.22 10.64
CA ASN A 2 -12.36 -9.62 10.99
C ASN A 2 -11.70 -10.32 9.78
N GLN A 3 -10.38 -10.30 9.70
CA GLN A 3 -9.66 -11.00 8.64
C GLN A 3 -9.70 -12.50 8.91
N LYS A 4 -10.03 -13.30 7.88
CA LYS A 4 -9.80 -14.74 7.93
C LYS A 4 -8.31 -14.97 8.17
N LYS A 5 -7.98 -15.72 9.22
CA LYS A 5 -6.60 -16.07 9.57
C LYS A 5 -5.95 -16.84 8.41
N ASN A 6 -4.67 -16.56 8.18
CA ASN A 6 -3.85 -17.31 7.22
C ASN A 6 -3.66 -18.74 7.70
N THR A 7 -3.66 -19.68 6.77
CA THR A 7 -3.29 -21.09 6.96
C THR A 7 -2.23 -21.47 5.93
N LYS A 8 -1.67 -22.67 6.04
CA LYS A 8 -0.69 -23.17 5.04
C LYS A 8 -1.29 -23.31 3.63
N GLU A 9 -2.60 -23.48 3.52
CA GLU A 9 -3.29 -23.67 2.25
C GLU A 9 -3.81 -22.36 1.63
N ARG A 10 -4.12 -21.37 2.46
CA ARG A 10 -4.71 -20.10 2.00
C ARG A 10 -4.31 -18.94 2.90
N GLY A 11 -4.01 -17.81 2.28
CA GLY A 11 -3.71 -16.60 3.03
C GLY A 11 -3.46 -15.41 2.13
N ARG A 12 -3.33 -14.24 2.76
CA ARG A 12 -2.92 -13.01 2.09
C ARG A 12 -1.90 -12.29 2.95
N LEU A 13 -0.72 -12.05 2.38
CA LEU A 13 0.30 -11.21 3.00
C LEU A 13 0.16 -9.79 2.47
N ARG A 14 0.09 -8.82 3.38
CA ARG A 14 0.08 -7.39 3.09
C ARG A 14 1.43 -6.81 3.47
N PHE A 15 1.93 -5.97 2.57
CA PHE A 15 3.19 -5.27 2.73
C PHE A 15 2.95 -3.77 2.77
N MET A 16 3.73 -3.10 3.61
CA MET A 16 3.77 -1.66 3.72
C MET A 16 5.22 -1.21 3.67
N ILE A 17 5.52 -0.21 2.84
CA ILE A 17 6.83 0.44 2.78
C ILE A 17 6.59 1.94 2.88
N TYR A 18 7.31 2.60 3.78
CA TYR A 18 7.20 4.03 3.99
C TYR A 18 8.56 4.61 4.42
N GLU A 19 8.79 5.88 4.10
CA GLU A 19 9.92 6.62 4.63
C GLU A 19 9.66 6.91 6.12
N SER A 20 10.53 6.41 7.00
CA SER A 20 10.43 6.56 8.45
C SER A 20 11.31 7.71 8.95
N LYS A 21 12.42 7.99 8.28
CA LYS A 21 13.30 9.15 8.44
C LYS A 21 13.83 9.57 7.06
N PRO A 22 14.38 10.79 6.87
CA PRO A 22 14.94 11.19 5.60
C PRO A 22 15.92 10.15 5.03
N ARG A 23 15.64 9.63 3.84
CA ARG A 23 16.42 8.57 3.15
C ARG A 23 16.50 7.23 3.88
N LEU A 24 15.60 6.99 4.84
CA LEU A 24 15.46 5.70 5.53
C LEU A 24 14.03 5.22 5.41
N TYR A 25 13.88 4.04 4.82
CA TYR A 25 12.61 3.38 4.59
C TYR A 25 12.44 2.21 5.54
N THR A 26 11.22 2.03 6.03
CA THR A 26 10.80 0.88 6.81
C THR A 26 9.80 0.08 5.99
N ALA A 27 10.06 -1.22 5.85
CA ALA A 27 9.20 -2.19 5.21
C ALA A 27 8.67 -3.20 6.22
N VAL A 28 7.39 -3.51 6.11
CA VAL A 28 6.67 -4.34 7.07
C VAL A 28 5.82 -5.37 6.33
N CYS A 29 5.87 -6.63 6.76
CA CYS A 29 4.89 -7.66 6.42
C CYS A 29 3.97 -7.82 7.63
N LEU A 30 2.69 -7.44 7.47
CA LEU A 30 1.76 -7.27 8.58
C LEU A 30 1.47 -8.61 9.28
N GLU A 31 1.15 -9.64 8.51
CA GLU A 31 0.68 -10.92 9.06
C GLU A 31 1.81 -11.81 9.61
N LEU A 32 3.05 -11.55 9.20
CA LEU A 32 4.23 -12.31 9.67
C LEU A 32 5.03 -11.55 10.73
N GLY A 33 4.59 -10.36 11.13
CA GLY A 33 5.32 -9.53 12.10
C GLY A 33 6.72 -9.09 11.63
N LEU A 34 7.01 -9.17 10.33
CA LEU A 34 8.37 -8.93 9.81
C LEU A 34 8.59 -7.44 9.56
N VAL A 35 9.73 -6.93 10.03
CA VAL A 35 10.13 -5.54 9.83
C VAL A 35 11.57 -5.49 9.30
N ARG A 36 11.82 -4.64 8.30
CA ARG A 36 13.16 -4.34 7.80
C ARG A 36 13.29 -2.85 7.51
N GLU A 37 14.51 -2.35 7.65
CA GLU A 37 14.86 -0.99 7.27
C GLU A 37 15.91 -1.00 6.15
N GLY A 38 15.95 0.07 5.37
CA GLY A 38 16.91 0.25 4.29
C GLY A 38 16.83 1.64 3.67
N ASP A 39 17.85 2.00 2.92
CA ASP A 39 18.01 3.26 2.21
C ASP A 39 17.39 3.28 0.80
N ASP A 40 17.22 2.09 0.21
CA ASP A 40 16.64 1.90 -1.11
C ASP A 40 15.29 1.18 -1.01
N PRO A 41 14.16 1.85 -1.30
CA PRO A 41 12.83 1.27 -1.14
C PRO A 41 12.54 0.12 -2.11
N LEU A 42 13.17 0.11 -3.30
CA LEU A 42 13.00 -0.94 -4.30
C LEU A 42 13.74 -2.21 -3.86
N LYS A 43 14.99 -2.08 -3.42
CA LYS A 43 15.74 -3.20 -2.83
C LYS A 43 15.07 -3.69 -1.55
N LEU A 44 14.56 -2.79 -0.73
CA LEU A 44 13.89 -3.13 0.51
C LEU A 44 12.61 -3.95 0.25
N ARG A 45 11.85 -3.61 -0.80
CA ARG A 45 10.70 -4.41 -1.26
C ARG A 45 11.10 -5.84 -1.61
N ALA A 46 12.14 -6.02 -2.43
CA ALA A 46 12.62 -7.35 -2.79
C ALA A 46 13.07 -8.15 -1.55
N ARG A 47 13.81 -7.50 -0.63
CA ARG A 47 14.31 -8.11 0.61
C ARG A 47 13.18 -8.57 1.53
N ILE A 48 12.19 -7.72 1.81
CA ILE A 48 11.09 -8.08 2.72
C ILE A 48 10.20 -9.18 2.11
N SER A 49 9.92 -9.13 0.81
CA SER A 49 9.15 -10.19 0.14
C SER A 49 9.92 -11.51 0.09
N GLY A 50 11.23 -11.48 -0.14
CA GLY A 50 12.08 -12.66 -0.07
C GLY A 50 12.14 -13.27 1.33
N LEU A 51 12.22 -12.43 2.38
CA LEU A 51 12.18 -12.89 3.76
C LEU A 51 10.82 -13.53 4.11
N ALA A 52 9.72 -12.88 3.74
CA ALA A 52 8.37 -13.40 3.96
C ALA A 52 8.17 -14.76 3.25
N ARG A 53 8.66 -14.90 2.02
CA ARG A 53 8.63 -16.16 1.28
C ARG A 53 9.40 -17.27 2.00
N LYS A 54 10.65 -17.02 2.40
CA LYS A 54 11.47 -18.00 3.12
C LYS A 54 10.83 -18.40 4.46
N TYR A 55 10.25 -17.44 5.16
CA TYR A 55 9.52 -17.68 6.41
C TYR A 55 8.33 -18.62 6.17
N LEU A 56 7.49 -18.31 5.19
CA LEU A 56 6.33 -19.12 4.80
C LEU A 56 6.76 -20.54 4.39
N GLU A 57 7.77 -20.65 3.52
CA GLU A 57 8.33 -21.94 3.08
C GLU A 57 8.81 -22.78 4.27
N SER A 58 9.46 -22.16 5.26
CA SER A 58 9.92 -22.84 6.48
C SER A 58 8.75 -23.35 7.33
N VAL A 59 7.71 -22.54 7.55
CA VAL A 59 6.52 -22.93 8.31
C VAL A 59 5.79 -24.10 7.64
N ILE A 60 5.64 -24.05 6.32
CA ILE A 60 4.99 -25.12 5.54
C ILE A 60 5.84 -26.38 5.57
N LYS A 61 7.12 -26.29 5.18
CA LYS A 61 8.02 -27.44 5.04
C LYS A 61 8.20 -28.22 6.34
N ASN A 62 8.31 -27.51 7.45
CA ASN A 62 8.52 -28.13 8.77
C ASN A 62 7.20 -28.43 9.51
N ASN A 63 6.06 -28.28 8.82
CA ASN A 63 4.73 -28.48 9.38
C ASN A 63 4.50 -27.73 10.73
N LEU A 64 4.99 -26.49 10.86
CA LEU A 64 4.85 -25.70 12.09
C LEU A 64 3.43 -25.14 12.27
N ASP A 65 3.08 -24.68 13.47
CA ASP A 65 1.72 -24.17 13.76
C ASP A 65 1.30 -22.98 12.86
N ASP A 66 0.06 -23.00 12.37
CA ASP A 66 -0.56 -21.93 11.56
C ASP A 66 -0.58 -20.56 12.28
N ARG A 67 -0.48 -20.54 13.61
CA ARG A 67 -0.30 -19.31 14.40
C ARG A 67 0.93 -18.51 13.94
N LEU A 68 1.97 -19.16 13.44
CA LEU A 68 3.15 -18.50 12.88
C LEU A 68 2.87 -17.68 11.61
N LEU A 69 1.74 -17.93 10.94
CA LEU A 69 1.29 -17.17 9.76
C LEU A 69 0.42 -15.95 10.11
N ASN A 70 0.19 -15.72 11.40
CA ASN A 70 -0.71 -14.71 11.96
C ASN A 70 -0.07 -14.05 13.19
N GLN A 71 1.16 -13.57 13.03
CA GLN A 71 1.92 -12.95 14.10
C GLN A 71 1.41 -11.53 14.38
N ASP A 72 1.40 -11.17 15.66
CA ASP A 72 1.10 -9.80 16.07
C ASP A 72 2.22 -8.85 15.67
N LEU A 73 1.83 -7.63 15.34
CA LEU A 73 2.76 -6.58 14.95
C LEU A 73 2.75 -5.49 16.03
N PRO A 74 3.90 -4.87 16.35
CA PRO A 74 3.91 -3.75 17.28
C PRO A 74 2.93 -2.65 16.86
N ALA A 75 2.11 -2.17 17.80
CA ALA A 75 0.99 -1.24 17.57
C ALA A 75 1.38 0.01 16.76
N LYS A 76 2.64 0.48 16.88
CA LYS A 76 3.16 1.61 16.10
C LYS A 76 3.07 1.39 14.59
N TYR A 77 3.26 0.17 14.11
CA TYR A 77 3.21 -0.16 12.69
C TYR A 77 1.77 -0.39 12.22
N GLU A 78 0.92 -0.96 13.06
CA GLU A 78 -0.52 -1.09 12.76
C GLU A 78 -1.16 0.29 12.59
N LYS A 79 -0.90 1.20 13.53
CA LYS A 79 -1.33 2.61 13.43
C LYS A 79 -0.82 3.24 12.14
N ARG A 80 0.46 3.06 11.82
CA ARG A 80 1.06 3.60 10.59
C ARG A 80 0.37 3.05 9.33
N TYR A 81 0.01 1.77 9.33
CA TYR A 81 -0.73 1.18 8.21
C TYR A 81 -2.10 1.82 8.04
N VAL A 82 -2.86 1.98 9.11
CA VAL A 82 -4.17 2.65 9.07
C VAL A 82 -4.04 4.09 8.56
N ASP A 83 -3.06 4.85 9.07
CA ASP A 83 -2.83 6.23 8.65
C ASP A 83 -2.54 6.32 7.15
N LEU A 84 -1.71 5.43 6.61
CA LEU A 84 -1.40 5.38 5.18
C LEU A 84 -2.62 5.01 4.33
N GLN A 85 -3.50 4.13 4.80
CA GLN A 85 -4.73 3.80 4.09
C GLN A 85 -5.68 5.01 4.03
N LEU A 86 -5.80 5.75 5.14
CA LEU A 86 -6.60 6.98 5.18
C LEU A 86 -6.02 8.08 4.29
N GLN A 87 -4.70 8.22 4.24
CA GLN A 87 -4.04 9.15 3.31
C GLN A 87 -4.27 8.77 1.85
N LYS A 88 -4.13 7.48 1.49
CA LYS A 88 -4.41 7.00 0.14
C LYS A 88 -5.85 7.29 -0.29
N LYS A 89 -6.82 7.04 0.60
CA LYS A 89 -8.25 7.33 0.33
C LYS A 89 -8.47 8.82 0.06
N ARG A 90 -7.95 9.69 0.93
CA ARG A 90 -8.03 11.15 0.77
C ARG A 90 -7.37 11.63 -0.53
N ASN A 91 -6.18 11.13 -0.83
CA ASN A 91 -5.46 11.49 -2.06
C ASN A 91 -6.25 11.07 -3.31
N TYR A 92 -6.86 9.89 -3.28
CA TYR A 92 -7.71 9.40 -4.37
C TYR A 92 -8.98 10.24 -4.56
N GLU A 93 -9.65 10.62 -3.47
CA GLU A 93 -10.82 11.50 -3.51
C GLU A 93 -10.46 12.90 -4.03
N ASN A 94 -9.34 13.45 -3.59
CA ASN A 94 -8.82 14.73 -4.09
C ASN A 94 -8.46 14.64 -5.58
N MET A 95 -7.79 13.57 -6.01
CA MET A 95 -7.46 13.32 -7.41
C MET A 95 -8.72 13.29 -8.29
N LYS A 96 -9.78 12.60 -7.85
CA LYS A 96 -11.08 12.59 -8.56
C LYS A 96 -11.69 13.98 -8.70
N LYS A 97 -11.64 14.80 -7.63
CA LYS A 97 -12.14 16.18 -7.67
C LYS A 97 -11.37 17.01 -8.69
N TRP A 98 -10.05 16.91 -8.69
CA TRP A 98 -9.18 17.61 -9.64
C TRP A 98 -9.43 17.18 -11.08
N GLN A 99 -9.58 15.88 -11.32
CA GLN A 99 -9.90 15.37 -12.65
C GLN A 99 -11.23 15.95 -13.17
N LYS A 100 -12.29 15.93 -12.35
CA LYS A 100 -13.59 16.50 -12.73
C LYS A 100 -13.51 18.02 -13.00
N ALA A 101 -12.79 18.75 -12.16
CA ALA A 101 -12.60 20.18 -12.35
C ALA A 101 -11.83 20.48 -13.65
N PHE A 102 -10.80 19.70 -13.94
CA PHE A 102 -10.02 19.82 -15.17
C PHE A 102 -10.86 19.51 -16.43
N GLU A 103 -11.63 18.43 -16.41
CA GLU A 103 -12.57 18.08 -17.50
C GLU A 103 -13.60 19.18 -17.73
N THR A 104 -14.11 19.79 -16.65
CA THR A 104 -15.07 20.91 -16.72
C THR A 104 -14.42 22.15 -17.36
N LEU A 105 -13.20 22.48 -16.95
CA LEU A 105 -12.45 23.62 -17.50
C LEU A 105 -12.15 23.44 -18.99
N ILE A 106 -11.77 22.23 -19.43
CA ILE A 106 -11.55 21.93 -20.85
C ILE A 106 -12.85 22.17 -21.63
N TRP A 107 -13.96 21.60 -21.16
CA TRP A 107 -15.26 21.76 -21.82
C TRP A 107 -15.67 23.24 -21.93
N GLU A 108 -15.51 24.03 -20.87
CA GLU A 108 -15.81 25.47 -20.91
C GLU A 108 -14.94 26.24 -21.94
N GLN A 109 -13.66 25.90 -22.06
CA GLN A 109 -12.75 26.50 -23.04
C GLN A 109 -13.13 26.14 -24.49
N GLU A 110 -13.50 24.89 -24.73
CA GLU A 110 -13.98 24.44 -26.05
C GLU A 110 -15.27 25.15 -26.47
N GLN A 111 -16.23 25.29 -25.55
CA GLN A 111 -17.47 26.04 -25.81
C GLN A 111 -17.20 27.51 -26.14
N ARG A 112 -16.26 28.15 -25.43
CA ARG A 112 -15.86 29.54 -25.72
C ARG A 112 -15.18 29.67 -27.08
N ARG A 113 -14.27 28.75 -27.44
CA ARG A 113 -13.63 28.76 -28.77
C ARG A 113 -14.62 28.52 -29.91
N GLY A 114 -15.58 27.61 -29.72
CA GLY A 114 -16.64 27.36 -30.70
C GLY A 114 -17.50 28.59 -30.96
N LYS A 115 -17.93 29.30 -29.91
CA LYS A 115 -18.68 30.56 -30.04
C LYS A 115 -17.90 31.68 -30.73
N LEU A 116 -16.60 31.78 -30.48
CA LEU A 116 -15.76 32.81 -31.09
C LEU A 116 -15.62 32.62 -32.61
N LEU A 117 -15.51 31.37 -33.06
CA LEU A 117 -15.37 31.03 -34.49
C LEU A 117 -16.68 31.12 -35.27
N SER A 118 -17.83 30.95 -34.63
CA SER A 118 -19.15 31.13 -35.26
C SER A 118 -19.62 32.58 -35.35
N SER A 119 -18.81 33.53 -34.86
CA SER A 119 -19.12 34.97 -34.82
C SER A 119 -18.32 35.78 -35.85
N ILE A 120 -17.57 35.10 -36.72
CA ILE A 120 -16.80 35.64 -37.86
C ILE A 120 -17.49 35.16 -39.13
#